data_AF-W1XGB1-F1
#
_entry.id   AF-W1XGB1-F1
#
_cell.length_a   1.000
_cell.length_b   1.000
_cell.length_c   1.000
_cell.angle_alpha   90.00
_cell.angle_beta   90.00
_cell.angle_gamma   90.00
#
_symmetry.space_group_name_H-M   'P 1'
#
loop_
_entity.id
_entity.type
_entity.pdbx_description
1 polymer ?
#
loop_
_entity_poly.entity_id
_entity_poly.type
_entity_poly.pdbx_seq_one_letter_code
_entity_poly.pdbx_strand_id
1 'polypeptide(L)' 'MANMSYLSLSGETQGLISAGCSTLDSVGNKAQPEHKDQIMVYALMHSISRSQNVNHHELI' A
#
# COMPACT_ATOMS: atom_id res chain seq x y z
N MET A 1 8.93 -10.37 14.82
CA MET A 1 8.84 -8.98 14.32
C MET A 1 8.09 -9.05 13.00
N ALA A 2 6.87 -8.52 12.95
CA ALA A 2 6.06 -8.58 11.73
C ALA A 2 6.56 -7.52 10.75
N ASN A 3 6.74 -7.88 9.48
CA ASN A 3 7.09 -6.92 8.43
C ASN A 3 5.78 -6.25 7.98
N MET A 4 5.50 -5.07 8.52
CA MET A 4 4.30 -4.29 8.17
C MET A 4 4.51 -3.59 6.83
N SER A 5 3.53 -3.74 5.94
CA SER A 5 3.49 -3.08 4.64
C SER A 5 2.55 -1.87 4.71
N TYR A 6 2.91 -0.79 4.04
CA TYR A 6 2.16 0.47 4.03
C TYR A 6 1.87 0.92 2.60
N LEU A 7 0.69 1.47 2.37
CA LEU A 7 0.23 1.96 1.07
C LEU A 7 -0.08 3.46 1.13
N SER A 8 0.55 4.24 0.25
CA SER A 8 0.14 5.62 -0.04
C SER A 8 -0.69 5.62 -1.32
N LEU A 9 -1.88 6.23 -1.27
CA LEU A 9 -2.81 6.27 -2.39
C LEU A 9 -3.17 7.73 -2.69
N SER A 10 -2.88 8.16 -3.92
CA SER A 10 -3.24 9.49 -4.43
C SER A 10 -4.17 9.34 -5.62
N GLY A 11 -5.35 9.96 -5.56
CA GLY A 11 -6.28 10.07 -6.67
C GLY A 11 -6.12 11.40 -7.40
N GLU A 12 -6.41 11.40 -8.71
CA GLU A 12 -6.31 12.60 -9.55
C GLU A 12 -7.26 13.72 -9.08
N THR A 13 -8.49 13.37 -8.69
CA THR A 13 -9.51 14.32 -8.25
C THR A 13 -9.58 14.50 -6.74
N GLN A 14 -9.14 13.50 -5.97
CA GLN A 14 -9.29 13.44 -4.52
C GLN A 14 -8.00 13.78 -3.76
N GLY A 15 -6.88 13.98 -4.46
CA GLY A 15 -5.58 14.20 -3.83
C GLY A 15 -5.12 12.98 -3.05
N LEU A 16 -4.49 13.19 -1.89
CA LEU A 16 -3.97 12.10 -1.05
C LEU A 16 -5.12 11.40 -0.31
N ILE A 17 -5.62 10.32 -0.89
CA ILE A 17 -6.71 9.50 -0.33
C ILE A 17 -6.27 8.84 0.98
N SER A 18 -5.00 8.47 1.10
CA SER A 18 -4.46 7.85 2.32
C SER A 18 -4.23 8.85 3.46
N ALA A 19 -4.52 10.14 3.29
CA ALA A 19 -4.33 11.15 4.33
C ALA A 19 -5.15 10.81 5.60
N GLY A 20 -4.49 10.81 6.76
CA GLY A 20 -5.11 10.60 8.05
C GLY A 20 -5.66 9.18 8.32
N CYS A 21 -5.44 8.21 7.43
CA CYS A 21 -6.04 6.88 7.55
C CYS A 21 -5.49 6.03 8.71
N SER A 22 -4.30 6.33 9.23
CA SER A 22 -3.69 5.63 10.38
C SER A 22 -3.72 6.46 11.67
N THR A 23 -4.73 7.33 11.80
CA THR A 23 -5.01 8.09 13.03
C THR A 23 -5.94 7.35 13.98
N LEU A 24 -6.02 7.84 15.22
CA LEU A 24 -6.94 7.33 16.25
C LEU A 24 -8.41 7.38 15.79
N ASP A 25 -8.78 8.43 15.05
CA ASP A 25 -10.14 8.62 14.53
C ASP A 25 -10.54 7.55 13.49
N SER A 26 -9.55 7.04 12.75
CA SER A 26 -9.76 6.05 11.69
C SER A 26 -9.64 4.60 12.20
N VAL A 27 -8.53 4.25 12.85
CA VAL A 27 -8.19 2.85 13.23
C VAL A 27 -8.12 2.62 14.74
N GLY A 28 -8.49 3.61 15.55
CA GLY A 28 -8.52 3.50 17.01
C GLY A 28 -7.14 3.22 17.59
N ASN A 29 -7.07 2.29 18.56
CA ASN A 29 -5.84 1.95 19.27
C ASN A 29 -4.73 1.35 18.37
N LYS A 30 -5.06 1.02 17.12
CA LYS A 30 -4.08 0.55 16.12
C LYS A 30 -3.43 1.69 15.34
N ALA A 31 -3.70 2.94 15.70
CA ALA A 31 -3.10 4.11 15.07
C ALA A 31 -1.58 4.07 15.18
N GLN A 32 -0.92 4.49 14.10
CA GLN A 32 0.53 4.51 13.99
C GLN A 32 0.95 5.92 13.58
N PRO A 33 1.44 6.75 14.53
CA PRO A 33 1.67 8.17 14.29
C PRO A 33 2.75 8.42 13.22
N GLU A 34 3.75 7.55 13.09
CA GLU A 34 4.77 7.63 12.05
C GLU A 34 4.24 7.30 10.64
N HIS A 35 3.09 6.64 10.54
CA HIS A 35 2.47 6.20 9.29
C HIS A 35 1.09 6.82 9.07
N LYS A 36 0.85 8.00 9.66
CA LYS A 36 -0.46 8.67 9.71
C LYS A 36 -1.20 8.71 8.37
N ASP A 37 -0.46 9.00 7.29
CA ASP A 37 -0.99 9.17 5.94
C ASP A 37 -0.78 7.94 5.04
N GLN A 38 -0.52 6.78 5.64
CA GLN A 38 -0.31 5.52 4.95
C GLN A 38 -1.23 4.43 5.50
N ILE A 39 -1.86 3.70 4.58
CA ILE A 39 -2.78 2.62 4.90
C ILE A 39 -1.96 1.40 5.32
N MET A 40 -2.22 0.86 6.51
CA MET A 40 -1.60 -0.39 6.96
C MET A 40 -2.19 -1.59 6.18
N VAL A 41 -1.33 -2.34 5.50
CA VAL A 41 -1.71 -3.48 4.66
C VAL A 41 -1.42 -4.78 5.41
N TYR A 42 -2.48 -5.55 5.70
CA TYR A 42 -2.36 -6.84 6.41
C TYR A 42 -1.95 -8.00 5.51
N ALA A 43 -2.44 -8.01 4.26
CA ALA A 43 -2.14 -9.03 3.26
C ALA A 43 -2.26 -8.42 1.87
N LEU A 44 -1.36 -8.80 0.96
CA LEU A 44 -1.40 -8.43 -0.44
C LEU A 44 -1.35 -9.71 -1.28
N MET A 45 -2.30 -9.87 -2.17
CA MET A 45 -2.29 -10.93 -3.20
C MET A 45 -2.19 -10.26 -4.56
N HIS A 46 -1.13 -10.58 -5.30
CA HIS A 46 -0.90 -10.04 -6.64
C HIS A 46 -0.56 -11.19 -7.60
N SER A 47 -1.11 -11.12 -8.81
CA SER A 47 -0.85 -12.10 -9.87
C SER A 47 -0.70 -11.37 -11.20
N ILE A 48 0.32 -11.74 -11.97
CA ILE A 48 0.55 -11.25 -13.33
C ILE A 48 0.46 -12.46 -14.25
N SER A 49 -0.53 -12.49 -15.13
CA SER A 49 -0.67 -13.50 -16.18
C SER A 49 -0.29 -12.92 -17.54
N ARG A 50 0.46 -13.67 -18.34
CA ARG A 50 0.79 -13.31 -19.73
C ARG A 50 0.33 -14.42 -20.66
N SER A 51 -0.26 -14.06 -21.80
CA SER A 51 -0.75 -15.01 -22.80
C SER A 51 0.35 -15.55 -23.74
N GLN A 52 1.53 -14.93 -23.77
CA GLN A 52 2.62 -15.30 -24.68
C GLN A 52 3.98 -15.37 -23.97
N ASN A 53 4.83 -16.26 -24.47
CA ASN A 53 6.14 -16.57 -23.92
C ASN A 53 7.19 -15.58 -24.45
N VAL A 54 7.37 -14.45 -23.75
CA VAL A 54 8.38 -13.45 -24.13
C VAL A 54 9.56 -13.55 -23.16
N ASN A 55 10.71 -14.03 -23.65
CA ASN A 55 11.98 -14.03 -22.91
C ASN A 55 12.29 -12.60 -22.48
N HIS A 56 12.27 -12.32 -21.17
CA HIS A 56 12.81 -11.07 -20.64
C HIS A 56 14.19 -11.41 -20.07
N HIS A 57 15.24 -10.92 -20.72
CA HIS A 57 16.56 -10.84 -20.10
C HIS A 57 16.50 -9.77 -19.02
N GLU A 58 16.90 -10.10 -17.81
CA GLU A 58 17.01 -9.15 -16.71
C GLU A 58 18.09 -8.11 -17.03
N LEU A 59 17.70 -6.85 -17.20
CA LEU A 59 18.65 -5.74 -17.20
C LEU A 59 18.97 -5.44 -15.73
N ILE A 60 20.23 -5.72 -15.37
CA ILE A 60 20.87 -5.38 -14.09
C ILE A 60 20.87 -3.87 -13.89
#